data_AF-A0A529Z1B0-F1
#
_entry.id   AF-A0A529Z1B0-F1
#
_cell.length_a   1.000
_cell.length_b   1.000
_cell.length_c   1.000
_cell.angle_alpha   90.00
_cell.angle_beta   90.00
_cell.angle_gamma   90.00
#
_symmetry.space_group_name_H-M   'P 1'
#
loop_
_entity.id
_entity.type
_entity.pdbx_description
1 polymer ?
#
loop_
_entity_poly.entity_id
_entity_poly.type
_entity_poly.pdbx_seq_one_letter_code
_entity_poly.pdbx_strand_id
1 'polypeptide(L)'
;AGQGRTERGGWVRTLNIDGSVADPVEDAYDHSCVLLALAHAHMSGHPDALRLGEETFAFLDAHLEDSRMTGFLETSDGAEERRSNPHMHLLEAFLAWHKATGERAYLRRAARIIDLFRSHFFDAESWTIGEYFDKGWKPAAGEKGSWTEPGHHFEWASLLVDFAARSGQSELTAFARKLYASAIANGLNRATGLAYGAVSRQGLPLDTVSRSWPQAEAIKAAIALDGSGGPDLKPEIEARVGRLFRWHIDPAPLGLWIDRIDERGRSLATEVPASIFYHLVYALTQYLDGTAQKG
;
A
#
# COMPACT_ATOMS: atom_id res chain seq x y z
N ALA A 1 29.06 4.19 9.73
CA ALA A 1 27.78 4.06 9.04
C ALA A 1 27.54 5.32 8.21
N GLY A 2 27.04 5.21 6.98
CA GLY A 2 26.59 6.39 6.22
C GLY A 2 25.41 7.06 6.93
N GLN A 3 25.14 8.33 6.61
CA GLN A 3 23.94 9.02 7.10
C GLN A 3 22.70 8.16 6.76
N GLY A 4 21.96 7.73 7.78
CA GLY A 4 20.71 6.97 7.63
C GLY A 4 20.75 5.47 7.96
N ARG A 5 21.92 4.83 8.05
CA ARG A 5 22.06 3.42 8.49
C ARG A 5 22.24 3.34 10.01
N THR A 6 21.61 2.38 10.67
CA THR A 6 21.82 2.13 12.11
C THR A 6 22.92 1.09 12.34
N GLU A 7 23.44 1.02 13.57
CA GLU A 7 24.45 0.01 13.97
C GLU A 7 23.93 -1.42 13.90
N ARG A 8 22.60 -1.59 13.98
CA ARG A 8 21.92 -2.89 13.87
C ARG A 8 21.73 -3.35 12.42
N GLY A 9 22.12 -2.54 11.44
CA GLY A 9 21.91 -2.84 10.02
C GLY A 9 20.53 -2.44 9.50
N GLY A 10 19.77 -1.64 10.25
CA GLY A 10 18.51 -1.03 9.85
C GLY A 10 18.69 0.36 9.25
N TRP A 11 17.57 1.09 9.17
CA TRP A 11 17.48 2.43 8.61
C TRP A 11 16.75 3.37 9.58
N VAL A 12 17.21 4.61 9.67
CA VAL A 12 16.54 5.65 10.46
C VAL A 12 15.31 6.17 9.73
N ARG A 13 14.26 6.56 10.47
CA ARG A 13 13.00 7.09 9.93
C ARG A 13 13.17 8.43 9.21
N THR A 14 13.85 9.39 9.82
CA THR A 14 13.91 10.76 9.27
C THR A 14 15.31 11.36 9.33
N LEU A 15 15.67 12.05 8.24
CA LEU A 15 16.86 12.88 8.13
C LEU A 15 16.46 14.36 8.01
N ASN A 16 17.28 15.25 8.56
CA ASN A 16 17.23 16.68 8.28
C ASN A 16 17.73 16.98 6.86
N ILE A 17 17.48 18.19 6.37
CA ILE A 17 17.93 18.65 5.04
C ILE A 17 19.47 18.58 4.91
N ASP A 18 20.20 18.74 6.00
CA ASP A 18 21.67 18.65 6.05
C ASP A 18 22.20 17.20 6.16
N GLY A 19 21.31 16.20 6.14
CA GLY A 19 21.63 14.78 6.25
C GLY A 19 21.88 14.28 7.68
N SER A 20 21.76 15.13 8.70
CA SER A 20 21.80 14.68 10.09
C SER A 20 20.55 13.89 10.46
N VAL A 21 20.64 12.98 11.43
CA VAL A 21 19.51 12.16 11.88
C VAL A 21 18.53 13.01 12.67
N ALA A 22 17.29 13.10 12.18
CA ALA A 22 16.19 13.80 12.86
C ALA A 22 15.36 12.86 13.74
N ASP A 23 15.09 11.65 13.25
CA ASP A 23 14.41 10.58 14.01
C ASP A 23 15.15 9.25 13.77
N PRO A 24 15.82 8.68 14.78
CA PRO A 24 16.58 7.44 14.65
C PRO A 24 15.72 6.17 14.71
N VAL A 25 14.40 6.28 14.93
CA VAL A 25 13.52 5.11 15.07
C VAL A 25 13.57 4.25 13.81
N GLU A 26 13.67 2.94 14.00
CA GLU A 26 13.58 1.95 12.92
C GLU A 26 12.14 1.45 12.83
N ASP A 27 11.42 1.91 11.79
CA ASP A 27 10.00 1.63 11.57
C ASP A 27 9.80 0.58 10.47
N ALA A 28 8.84 -0.34 10.66
CA ALA A 28 8.55 -1.39 9.70
C ALA A 28 8.01 -0.86 8.36
N TYR A 29 7.21 0.21 8.37
CA TYR A 29 6.75 0.88 7.16
C TYR A 29 7.95 1.43 6.37
N ASP A 30 8.84 2.17 7.03
CA ASP A 30 10.01 2.75 6.35
C ASP A 30 10.93 1.65 5.79
N HIS A 31 11.15 0.57 6.54
CA HIS A 31 11.92 -0.58 6.06
C HIS A 31 11.25 -1.27 4.86
N SER A 32 9.92 -1.33 4.81
CA SER A 32 9.21 -1.86 3.65
C SER A 32 9.41 -0.99 2.40
N CYS A 33 9.37 0.34 2.54
CA CYS A 33 9.66 1.27 1.44
C CYS A 33 11.12 1.15 0.98
N VAL A 34 12.08 1.01 1.91
CA VAL A 34 13.48 0.77 1.58
C VAL A 34 13.66 -0.55 0.83
N LEU A 35 13.03 -1.63 1.27
CA LEU A 35 13.07 -2.91 0.57
C LEU A 35 12.48 -2.81 -0.85
N LEU A 36 11.36 -2.10 -1.02
CA LEU A 36 10.77 -1.86 -2.33
C LEU A 36 11.73 -1.07 -3.23
N ALA A 37 12.31 0.02 -2.73
CA ALA A 37 13.28 0.83 -3.46
C ALA A 37 14.51 0.01 -3.88
N LEU A 38 15.04 -0.83 -2.98
CA LEU A 38 16.18 -1.70 -3.26
C LEU A 38 15.84 -2.80 -4.28
N ALA A 39 14.62 -3.35 -4.27
CA ALA A 39 14.19 -4.29 -5.32
C ALA A 39 14.22 -3.63 -6.71
N HIS A 40 13.71 -2.40 -6.82
CA HIS A 40 13.74 -1.64 -8.07
C HIS A 40 15.14 -1.19 -8.48
N ALA A 41 15.99 -0.81 -7.52
CA ALA A 41 17.39 -0.51 -7.77
C ALA A 41 18.15 -1.75 -8.27
N HIS A 42 17.86 -2.94 -7.70
CA HIS A 42 18.44 -4.21 -8.17
C HIS A 42 18.00 -4.55 -9.59
N MET A 43 16.70 -4.44 -9.91
CA MET A 43 16.19 -4.61 -11.28
C MET A 43 16.81 -3.62 -12.27
N SER A 44 17.26 -2.46 -11.80
CA SER A 44 17.94 -1.43 -12.59
C SER A 44 19.47 -1.61 -12.66
N GLY A 45 20.02 -2.68 -12.07
CA GLY A 45 21.45 -3.00 -12.11
C GLY A 45 22.32 -2.25 -11.09
N HIS A 46 21.74 -1.67 -10.03
CA HIS A 46 22.52 -1.00 -8.99
C HIS A 46 23.38 -2.02 -8.21
N PRO A 47 24.72 -1.85 -8.15
CA PRO A 47 25.64 -2.88 -7.67
C PRO A 47 25.45 -3.24 -6.19
N ASP A 48 25.07 -2.28 -5.36
CA ASP A 48 24.87 -2.51 -3.92
C ASP A 48 23.47 -2.99 -3.53
N ALA A 49 22.51 -2.99 -4.45
CA ALA A 49 21.10 -3.14 -4.08
C ALA A 49 20.78 -4.50 -3.48
N LEU A 50 21.39 -5.57 -4.01
CA LEU A 50 21.20 -6.93 -3.47
C LEU A 50 21.73 -7.03 -2.04
N ARG A 51 22.99 -6.63 -1.82
CA ARG A 51 23.64 -6.66 -0.49
C ARG A 51 22.85 -5.83 0.53
N LEU A 52 22.47 -4.60 0.17
CA LEU A 52 21.67 -3.75 1.05
C LEU A 52 20.28 -4.35 1.32
N GLY A 53 19.69 -5.01 0.34
CA GLY A 53 18.44 -5.76 0.48
C GLY A 53 18.57 -6.88 1.50
N GLU A 54 19.58 -7.72 1.36
CA GLU A 54 19.89 -8.83 2.28
C GLU A 54 20.15 -8.33 3.71
N GLU A 55 20.92 -7.25 3.88
CA GLU A 55 21.13 -6.61 5.18
C GLU A 55 19.81 -6.11 5.80
N THR A 56 18.92 -5.54 4.97
CA THR A 56 17.62 -5.03 5.42
C THR A 56 16.66 -6.17 5.78
N PHE A 57 16.67 -7.28 5.04
CA PHE A 57 15.92 -8.50 5.41
C PHE A 57 16.43 -9.10 6.71
N ALA A 58 17.75 -9.19 6.90
CA ALA A 58 18.33 -9.68 8.14
C ALA A 58 17.93 -8.81 9.34
N PHE A 59 17.90 -7.49 9.17
CA PHE A 59 17.38 -6.57 10.19
C PHE A 59 15.90 -6.83 10.51
N LEU A 60 15.05 -6.98 9.48
CA LEU A 60 13.63 -7.25 9.64
C LEU A 60 13.41 -8.52 10.48
N ASP A 61 14.10 -9.61 10.15
CA ASP A 61 14.01 -10.90 10.84
C ASP A 61 14.51 -10.82 12.29
N ALA A 62 15.57 -10.07 12.54
CA ALA A 62 16.21 -9.99 13.86
C ALA A 62 15.52 -9.02 14.83
N HIS A 63 14.89 -7.97 14.32
CA HIS A 63 14.50 -6.81 15.14
C HIS A 63 13.05 -6.35 14.97
N LEU A 64 12.37 -6.73 13.88
CA LEU A 64 10.99 -6.34 13.64
C LEU A 64 10.04 -7.54 13.59
N GLU A 65 10.52 -8.75 13.40
CA GLU A 65 9.66 -9.93 13.50
C GLU A 65 9.19 -10.13 14.95
N ASP A 66 7.88 -10.26 15.16
CA ASP A 66 7.34 -10.58 16.48
C ASP A 66 7.84 -11.97 16.90
N SER A 67 8.41 -12.06 18.10
CA SER A 67 8.88 -13.32 18.72
C SER A 67 7.83 -14.46 18.71
N ARG A 68 6.54 -14.13 18.66
CA ARG A 68 5.43 -15.10 18.56
C ARG A 68 5.16 -15.56 17.12
N MET A 69 5.92 -15.04 16.16
CA MET A 69 5.79 -15.22 14.72
C MET A 69 4.43 -14.80 14.15
N THR A 70 3.71 -13.93 14.86
CA THR A 70 2.38 -13.41 14.50
C THR A 70 2.45 -12.16 13.65
N GLY A 71 3.52 -11.93 12.88
CA GLY A 71 3.70 -10.72 12.06
C GLY A 71 4.89 -9.87 12.51
N PHE A 72 4.85 -8.59 12.16
CA PHE A 72 5.92 -7.62 12.42
C PHE A 72 5.47 -6.57 13.46
N LEU A 73 6.43 -6.13 14.25
CA LEU A 73 6.33 -4.98 15.14
C LEU A 73 6.30 -3.70 14.30
N GLU A 74 5.69 -2.64 14.83
CA GLU A 74 5.69 -1.32 14.15
C GLU A 74 7.08 -0.69 14.16
N THR A 75 7.79 -0.88 15.26
CA THR A 75 9.09 -0.29 15.55
C THR A 75 9.94 -1.28 16.34
N SER A 76 11.26 -1.18 16.22
CA SER A 76 12.23 -2.09 16.87
C SER A 76 12.34 -1.92 18.39
N ASP A 77 11.66 -0.93 18.98
CA ASP A 77 11.52 -0.71 20.42
C ASP A 77 10.29 -1.43 21.04
N GLY A 78 9.47 -2.09 20.21
CA GLY A 78 8.39 -2.96 20.67
C GLY A 78 7.08 -2.25 20.98
N ALA A 79 6.65 -1.32 20.11
CA ALA A 79 5.31 -0.72 20.21
C ALA A 79 4.20 -1.78 20.39
N GLU A 80 3.20 -1.48 21.21
CA GLU A 80 2.10 -2.41 21.54
C GLU A 80 0.96 -2.39 20.52
N GLU A 81 0.82 -1.29 19.78
CA GLU A 81 -0.12 -1.19 18.66
C GLU A 81 0.39 -2.00 17.46
N ARG A 82 -0.54 -2.48 16.64
CA ARG A 82 -0.26 -3.14 15.37
C ARG A 82 -1.08 -2.50 14.26
N ARG A 83 -0.51 -2.40 13.06
CA ARG A 83 -1.14 -1.83 11.88
C ARG A 83 -1.09 -2.79 10.70
N SER A 84 -2.18 -2.80 9.92
CA SER A 84 -2.22 -3.46 8.61
C SER A 84 -1.24 -2.83 7.62
N ASN A 85 -1.00 -1.53 7.75
CA ASN A 85 -0.29 -0.71 6.75
C ASN A 85 1.16 -1.16 6.51
N PRO A 86 2.05 -1.28 7.53
CA PRO A 86 3.40 -1.82 7.29
C PRO A 86 3.39 -3.22 6.67
N HIS A 87 2.42 -4.06 7.03
CA HIS A 87 2.30 -5.41 6.49
C HIS A 87 1.90 -5.40 5.01
N MET A 88 1.03 -4.48 4.60
CA MET A 88 0.65 -4.28 3.20
C MET A 88 1.87 -3.91 2.34
N HIS A 89 2.68 -2.94 2.78
CA HIS A 89 3.88 -2.56 2.03
C HIS A 89 5.02 -3.59 2.13
N LEU A 90 5.10 -4.37 3.22
CA LEU A 90 5.98 -5.54 3.25
C LEU A 90 5.56 -6.59 2.21
N LEU A 91 4.25 -6.83 2.04
CA LEU A 91 3.75 -7.70 0.97
C LEU A 91 4.17 -7.17 -0.41
N GLU A 92 3.98 -5.88 -0.68
CA GLU A 92 4.43 -5.24 -1.92
C GLU A 92 5.93 -5.42 -2.13
N ALA A 93 6.75 -5.14 -1.12
CA ALA A 93 8.20 -5.29 -1.19
C ALA A 93 8.62 -6.74 -1.44
N PHE A 94 7.98 -7.72 -0.77
CA PHE A 94 8.29 -9.14 -0.97
C PHE A 94 7.91 -9.61 -2.39
N LEU A 95 6.80 -9.14 -2.93
CA LEU A 95 6.41 -9.41 -4.32
C LEU A 95 7.40 -8.79 -5.31
N ALA A 96 7.87 -7.56 -5.05
CA ALA A 96 8.90 -6.90 -5.85
C ALA A 96 10.24 -7.67 -5.83
N TRP A 97 10.68 -8.14 -4.67
CA TRP A 97 11.90 -8.96 -4.55
C TRP A 97 11.76 -10.32 -5.23
N HIS A 98 10.59 -10.96 -5.15
CA HIS A 98 10.32 -12.15 -5.95
C HIS A 98 10.44 -11.83 -7.44
N LYS A 99 9.81 -10.75 -7.92
CA LYS A 99 9.90 -10.34 -9.34
C LYS A 99 11.35 -10.11 -9.76
N ALA A 100 12.15 -9.48 -8.90
CA ALA A 100 13.53 -9.11 -9.20
C ALA A 100 14.49 -10.33 -9.28
N THR A 101 14.25 -11.37 -8.47
CA THR A 101 15.20 -12.48 -8.30
C THR A 101 14.69 -13.84 -8.79
N GLY A 102 13.37 -14.01 -8.89
CA GLY A 102 12.72 -15.30 -9.12
C GLY A 102 12.69 -16.21 -7.88
N GLU A 103 13.22 -15.80 -6.73
CA GLU A 103 13.35 -16.68 -5.57
C GLU A 103 12.02 -16.90 -4.82
N ARG A 104 11.69 -18.18 -4.60
CA ARG A 104 10.49 -18.59 -3.85
C ARG A 104 10.52 -18.20 -2.36
N ALA A 105 11.68 -17.83 -1.83
CA ALA A 105 11.82 -17.39 -0.44
C ALA A 105 10.97 -16.15 -0.16
N TYR A 106 10.96 -15.19 -1.09
CA TYR A 106 10.15 -13.98 -0.96
C TYR A 106 8.65 -14.27 -1.03
N LEU A 107 8.20 -15.22 -1.87
CA LEU A 107 6.81 -15.67 -1.85
C LEU A 107 6.40 -16.31 -0.52
N ARG A 108 7.30 -17.06 0.13
CA ARG A 108 7.01 -17.61 1.46
C ARG A 108 6.83 -16.51 2.51
N ARG A 109 7.62 -15.43 2.42
CA ARG A 109 7.43 -14.25 3.28
C ARG A 109 6.08 -13.57 3.01
N ALA A 110 5.74 -13.35 1.74
CA ALA A 110 4.46 -12.81 1.33
C ALA A 110 3.28 -13.68 1.82
N ALA A 111 3.38 -15.01 1.75
CA ALA A 111 2.34 -15.92 2.24
C ALA A 111 2.02 -15.71 3.73
N ARG A 112 3.02 -15.42 4.57
CA ARG A 112 2.80 -15.13 5.99
C ARG A 112 1.97 -13.86 6.21
N ILE A 113 2.15 -12.85 5.36
CA ILE A 113 1.31 -11.64 5.37
C ILE A 113 -0.12 -11.97 4.94
N ILE A 114 -0.28 -12.83 3.91
CA ILE A 114 -1.60 -13.30 3.48
C ILE A 114 -2.33 -14.07 4.59
N ASP A 115 -1.60 -14.86 5.39
CA ASP A 115 -2.19 -15.56 6.54
C ASP A 115 -2.68 -14.59 7.61
N LEU A 116 -1.95 -13.49 7.88
CA LEU A 116 -2.40 -12.41 8.78
C LEU A 116 -3.61 -11.68 8.20
N PHE A 117 -3.60 -11.39 6.90
CA PHE A 117 -4.73 -10.79 6.23
C PHE A 117 -6.01 -11.62 6.43
N ARG A 118 -5.93 -12.94 6.18
CA ARG A 118 -7.05 -13.88 6.35
C ARG A 118 -7.51 -14.00 7.80
N SER A 119 -6.57 -14.00 8.74
CA SER A 119 -6.86 -14.30 10.15
C SER A 119 -7.32 -13.09 10.95
N HIS A 120 -6.86 -11.88 10.58
CA HIS A 120 -6.98 -10.69 11.42
C HIS A 120 -7.44 -9.44 10.69
N PHE A 121 -6.98 -9.21 9.45
CA PHE A 121 -7.22 -7.92 8.80
C PHE A 121 -8.59 -7.87 8.12
N PHE A 122 -8.93 -8.94 7.41
CA PHE A 122 -10.16 -9.03 6.63
C PHE A 122 -11.37 -9.34 7.51
N ASP A 123 -12.37 -8.47 7.43
CA ASP A 123 -13.67 -8.69 8.04
C ASP A 123 -14.66 -9.25 7.00
N ALA A 124 -15.16 -10.45 7.26
CA ALA A 124 -16.04 -11.16 6.34
C ALA A 124 -17.47 -10.60 6.29
N GLU A 125 -17.89 -9.85 7.31
CA GLU A 125 -19.23 -9.25 7.38
C GLU A 125 -19.34 -7.98 6.54
N SER A 126 -18.40 -7.04 6.72
CA SER A 126 -18.38 -5.76 6.01
C SER A 126 -17.54 -5.77 4.72
N TRP A 127 -16.76 -6.83 4.49
CA TRP A 127 -15.78 -6.93 3.39
C TRP A 127 -14.74 -5.81 3.43
N THR A 128 -14.31 -5.43 4.62
CA THR A 128 -13.30 -4.38 4.84
C THR A 128 -12.05 -4.92 5.50
N ILE A 129 -10.96 -4.14 5.40
CA ILE A 129 -9.75 -4.31 6.20
C ILE A 129 -9.79 -3.33 7.37
N GLY A 130 -9.48 -3.81 8.58
CA GLY A 130 -9.21 -2.95 9.72
C GLY A 130 -7.77 -2.41 9.70
N GLU A 131 -7.57 -1.18 10.15
CA GLU A 131 -6.24 -0.55 10.11
C GLU A 131 -5.41 -0.75 11.37
N TYR A 132 -6.05 -0.76 12.54
CA TYR A 132 -5.37 -0.70 13.83
C TYR A 132 -5.82 -1.81 14.77
N PHE A 133 -4.85 -2.42 15.43
CA PHE A 133 -5.03 -3.58 16.29
C PHE A 133 -4.19 -3.49 17.57
N ASP A 134 -4.59 -4.26 18.58
CA ASP A 134 -3.74 -4.52 19.74
C ASP A 134 -2.67 -5.59 19.44
N LYS A 135 -1.75 -5.83 20.40
CA LYS A 135 -0.72 -6.88 20.32
C LYS A 135 -1.23 -8.32 20.15
N GLY A 136 -2.54 -8.54 20.26
CA GLY A 136 -3.22 -9.82 20.06
C GLY A 136 -4.00 -9.85 18.75
N TRP A 137 -3.81 -8.86 17.86
CA TRP A 137 -4.51 -8.70 16.59
C TRP A 137 -6.02 -8.57 16.71
N LYS A 138 -6.51 -8.05 17.84
CA LYS A 138 -7.90 -7.60 17.95
C LYS A 138 -8.01 -6.15 17.50
N PRO A 139 -9.11 -5.75 16.85
CA PRO A 139 -9.32 -4.35 16.51
C PRO A 139 -9.07 -3.43 17.70
N ALA A 140 -8.39 -2.30 17.47
CA ALA A 140 -8.08 -1.33 18.51
C ALA A 140 -9.36 -0.85 19.23
N ALA A 141 -9.23 -0.42 20.48
CA ALA A 141 -10.38 0.07 21.23
C ALA A 141 -10.93 1.40 20.65
N GLY A 142 -12.23 1.61 20.80
CA GLY A 142 -12.90 2.85 20.38
C GLY A 142 -13.04 3.01 18.86
N GLU A 143 -13.15 4.26 18.41
CA GLU A 143 -13.34 4.60 16.98
C GLU A 143 -12.20 4.09 16.10
N LYS A 144 -10.98 4.01 16.64
CA LYS A 144 -9.80 3.55 15.92
C LYS A 144 -9.94 2.10 15.41
N GLY A 145 -10.66 1.23 16.12
CA GLY A 145 -10.90 -0.16 15.69
C GLY A 145 -11.96 -0.33 14.61
N SER A 146 -12.78 0.69 14.35
CA SER A 146 -13.75 0.70 13.25
C SER A 146 -13.24 1.43 12.02
N TRP A 147 -12.04 2.03 12.09
CA TRP A 147 -11.38 2.76 11.01
C TRP A 147 -10.99 1.82 9.87
N THR A 148 -11.35 2.22 8.65
CA THR A 148 -10.97 1.53 7.41
C THR A 148 -10.62 2.56 6.35
N GLU A 149 -9.61 2.28 5.53
CA GLU A 149 -9.17 3.18 4.47
C GLU A 149 -9.51 2.60 3.09
N PRO A 150 -10.46 3.20 2.34
CA PRO A 150 -10.81 2.72 1.00
C PRO A 150 -9.60 2.60 0.06
N GLY A 151 -8.61 3.48 0.20
CA GLY A 151 -7.34 3.38 -0.51
C GLY A 151 -6.60 2.07 -0.26
N HIS A 152 -6.46 1.67 1.01
CA HIS A 152 -5.83 0.40 1.36
C HIS A 152 -6.65 -0.79 0.84
N HIS A 153 -7.99 -0.73 0.81
CA HIS A 153 -8.79 -1.80 0.20
C HIS A 153 -8.45 -2.00 -1.28
N PHE A 154 -8.25 -0.91 -2.04
CA PHE A 154 -7.81 -1.01 -3.44
C PHE A 154 -6.40 -1.59 -3.55
N GLU A 155 -5.47 -1.08 -2.75
CA GLU A 155 -4.08 -1.52 -2.77
C GLU A 155 -3.96 -3.02 -2.43
N TRP A 156 -4.59 -3.46 -1.33
CA TRP A 156 -4.71 -4.87 -0.98
C TRP A 156 -5.37 -5.71 -2.08
N ALA A 157 -6.42 -5.22 -2.73
CA ALA A 157 -7.05 -5.94 -3.83
C ALA A 157 -6.06 -6.19 -4.98
N SER A 158 -5.25 -5.20 -5.34
CA SER A 158 -4.21 -5.37 -6.37
C SER A 158 -3.10 -6.35 -5.95
N LEU A 159 -2.62 -6.26 -4.70
CA LEU A 159 -1.58 -7.13 -4.16
C LEU A 159 -2.06 -8.59 -4.00
N LEU A 160 -3.32 -8.80 -3.62
CA LEU A 160 -3.93 -10.12 -3.53
C LEU A 160 -4.00 -10.80 -4.89
N VAL A 161 -4.33 -10.06 -5.95
CA VAL A 161 -4.33 -10.58 -7.33
C VAL A 161 -2.91 -10.92 -7.79
N ASP A 162 -1.92 -10.05 -7.56
CA ASP A 162 -0.52 -10.31 -7.96
C ASP A 162 0.04 -11.54 -7.21
N PHE A 163 -0.19 -11.62 -5.90
CA PHE A 163 0.21 -12.79 -5.13
C PHE A 163 -0.53 -14.07 -5.58
N ALA A 164 -1.84 -13.99 -5.88
CA ALA A 164 -2.60 -15.14 -6.39
C ALA A 164 -2.02 -15.69 -7.69
N ALA A 165 -1.68 -14.81 -8.63
CA ALA A 165 -1.09 -15.19 -9.91
C ALA A 165 0.28 -15.87 -9.75
N ARG A 166 1.13 -15.37 -8.84
CA ARG A 166 2.47 -15.91 -8.60
C ARG A 166 2.50 -17.18 -7.77
N SER A 167 1.57 -17.33 -6.83
CA SER A 167 1.50 -18.47 -5.92
C SER A 167 0.59 -19.61 -6.40
N GLY A 168 -0.31 -19.34 -7.35
CA GLY A 168 -1.35 -20.27 -7.80
C GLY A 168 -2.60 -20.29 -6.91
N GLN A 169 -2.68 -19.45 -5.88
CA GLN A 169 -3.82 -19.34 -4.95
C GLN A 169 -4.95 -18.48 -5.53
N SER A 170 -5.59 -18.98 -6.59
CA SER A 170 -6.64 -18.25 -7.34
C SER A 170 -7.83 -17.79 -6.48
N GLU A 171 -8.10 -18.45 -5.36
CA GLU A 171 -9.19 -18.13 -4.44
C GLU A 171 -9.03 -16.76 -3.77
N LEU A 172 -7.80 -16.22 -3.70
CA LEU A 172 -7.54 -14.88 -3.16
C LEU A 172 -8.19 -13.76 -3.98
N THR A 173 -8.44 -14.01 -5.28
CA THR A 173 -9.15 -13.07 -6.15
C THR A 173 -10.56 -12.74 -5.62
N ALA A 174 -11.22 -13.69 -4.94
CA ALA A 174 -12.53 -13.45 -4.34
C ALA A 174 -12.47 -12.42 -3.20
N PHE A 175 -11.39 -12.40 -2.42
CA PHE A 175 -11.17 -11.38 -1.39
C PHE A 175 -10.89 -10.02 -2.02
N ALA A 176 -10.03 -9.97 -3.05
CA ALA A 176 -9.76 -8.74 -3.80
C ALA A 176 -11.04 -8.10 -4.36
N ARG A 177 -11.96 -8.90 -4.93
CA ARG A 177 -13.27 -8.43 -5.41
C ARG A 177 -14.14 -7.87 -4.30
N LYS A 178 -14.16 -8.52 -3.13
CA LYS A 178 -14.94 -8.08 -1.97
C LYS A 178 -14.45 -6.73 -1.46
N LEU A 179 -13.13 -6.57 -1.30
CA LEU A 179 -12.50 -5.31 -0.89
C LEU A 179 -12.77 -4.18 -1.88
N TYR A 180 -12.59 -4.46 -3.17
CA TYR A 180 -12.89 -3.48 -4.20
C TYR A 180 -14.37 -3.08 -4.17
N ALA A 181 -15.29 -4.04 -4.09
CA ALA A 181 -16.73 -3.77 -4.07
C ALA A 181 -17.17 -2.95 -2.85
N SER A 182 -16.65 -3.26 -1.66
CA SER A 182 -16.99 -2.50 -0.44
C SER A 182 -16.44 -1.08 -0.47
N ALA A 183 -15.21 -0.89 -0.94
CA ALA A 183 -14.61 0.43 -1.09
C ALA A 183 -15.38 1.31 -2.10
N ILE A 184 -15.94 0.71 -3.16
CA ILE A 184 -16.81 1.45 -4.10
C ILE A 184 -18.18 1.76 -3.55
N ALA A 185 -18.81 0.80 -2.87
CA ALA A 185 -20.14 0.99 -2.31
C ALA A 185 -20.13 2.04 -1.18
N ASN A 186 -19.09 2.03 -0.35
CA ASN A 186 -19.11 2.68 0.97
C ASN A 186 -17.96 3.67 1.19
N GLY A 187 -16.93 3.67 0.34
CA GLY A 187 -15.70 4.43 0.54
C GLY A 187 -15.58 5.70 -0.31
N LEU A 188 -16.57 6.01 -1.16
CA LEU A 188 -16.50 7.12 -2.11
C LEU A 188 -17.34 8.32 -1.67
N ASN A 189 -16.78 9.50 -1.90
CA ASN A 189 -17.50 10.76 -1.84
C ASN A 189 -18.51 10.85 -2.99
N ARG A 190 -19.79 11.04 -2.65
CA ARG A 190 -20.90 11.09 -3.62
C ARG A 190 -20.84 12.31 -4.56
N ALA A 191 -20.24 13.42 -4.14
CA ALA A 191 -20.14 14.64 -4.92
C ALA A 191 -18.97 14.60 -5.91
N THR A 192 -17.82 14.08 -5.50
CA THR A 192 -16.59 14.09 -6.31
C THR A 192 -16.31 12.76 -7.01
N GLY A 193 -16.83 11.65 -6.49
CA GLY A 193 -16.51 10.29 -6.91
C GLY A 193 -15.12 9.81 -6.46
N LEU A 194 -14.44 10.56 -5.59
CA LEU A 194 -13.13 10.22 -5.04
C LEU A 194 -13.27 9.39 -3.77
N ALA A 195 -12.30 8.51 -3.51
CA ALA A 195 -12.24 7.81 -2.24
C ALA A 195 -12.00 8.77 -1.08
N TYR A 196 -12.71 8.58 0.03
CA TYR A 196 -12.43 9.26 1.29
C TYR A 196 -11.08 8.82 1.87
N GLY A 197 -10.51 9.65 2.75
CA GLY A 197 -9.33 9.27 3.53
C GLY A 197 -9.63 8.09 4.45
N ALA A 198 -10.81 8.10 5.07
CA ALA A 198 -11.26 7.01 5.91
C ALA A 198 -12.78 6.93 6.07
N VAL A 199 -13.27 5.73 6.27
CA VAL A 199 -14.68 5.43 6.59
C VAL A 199 -14.77 4.39 7.71
N SER A 200 -15.89 4.37 8.43
CA SER A 200 -16.22 3.26 9.31
C SER A 200 -16.50 1.98 8.51
N ARG A 201 -16.51 0.82 9.17
CA ARG A 201 -16.93 -0.46 8.54
C ARG A 201 -18.31 -0.43 7.88
N GLN A 202 -19.17 0.50 8.29
CA GLN A 202 -20.52 0.70 7.73
C GLN A 202 -20.58 1.82 6.67
N GLY A 203 -19.44 2.40 6.29
CA GLY A 203 -19.35 3.44 5.27
C GLY A 203 -19.63 4.86 5.77
N LEU A 204 -19.61 5.11 7.08
CA LEU A 204 -19.70 6.48 7.58
C LEU A 204 -18.36 7.20 7.33
N PRO A 205 -18.33 8.37 6.65
CA PRO A 205 -17.07 9.11 6.46
C PRO A 205 -16.47 9.56 7.79
N LEU A 206 -15.21 9.22 8.03
CA LEU A 206 -14.43 9.60 9.21
C LEU A 206 -13.36 10.64 8.86
N ASP A 207 -12.68 10.46 7.73
CA ASP A 207 -11.84 11.49 7.10
C ASP A 207 -12.37 11.80 5.70
N THR A 208 -12.92 13.00 5.54
CA THR A 208 -13.59 13.43 4.31
C THR A 208 -12.62 13.97 3.25
N VAL A 209 -11.33 14.08 3.55
CA VAL A 209 -10.31 14.53 2.59
C VAL A 209 -9.96 13.39 1.66
N SER A 210 -10.10 13.63 0.36
CA SER A 210 -9.65 12.70 -0.67
C SER A 210 -8.21 12.99 -1.05
N ARG A 211 -7.31 12.03 -0.78
CA ARG A 211 -5.92 12.07 -1.27
C ARG A 211 -5.81 11.53 -2.69
N SER A 212 -4.69 11.76 -3.36
CA SER A 212 -4.48 11.32 -4.74
C SER A 212 -4.06 9.84 -4.85
N TRP A 213 -3.27 9.33 -3.90
CA TRP A 213 -2.81 7.94 -3.89
C TRP A 213 -3.93 6.88 -3.86
N PRO A 214 -5.05 7.01 -3.10
CA PRO A 214 -6.12 6.02 -3.11
C PRO A 214 -6.75 5.87 -4.50
N GLN A 215 -6.72 6.95 -5.29
CA GLN A 215 -7.31 6.98 -6.62
C GLN A 215 -6.41 6.28 -7.63
N ALA A 216 -5.09 6.42 -7.47
CA ALA A 216 -4.10 5.63 -8.22
C ALA A 216 -4.22 4.14 -7.87
N GLU A 217 -4.36 3.80 -6.59
CA GLU A 217 -4.58 2.43 -6.14
C GLU A 217 -5.90 1.85 -6.67
N ALA A 218 -6.96 2.65 -6.74
CA ALA A 218 -8.22 2.24 -7.34
C ALA A 218 -8.08 1.86 -8.83
N ILE A 219 -7.21 2.57 -9.57
CA ILE A 219 -6.88 2.23 -10.97
C ILE A 219 -6.12 0.90 -11.02
N LYS A 220 -5.05 0.74 -10.21
CA LYS A 220 -4.28 -0.52 -10.11
C LYS A 220 -5.17 -1.71 -9.79
N ALA A 221 -6.07 -1.56 -8.81
CA ALA A 221 -7.00 -2.61 -8.41
C ALA A 221 -7.98 -2.97 -9.53
N ALA A 222 -8.53 -1.97 -10.24
CA ALA A 222 -9.42 -2.20 -11.37
C ALA A 222 -8.73 -2.93 -12.52
N ILE A 223 -7.48 -2.55 -12.84
CA ILE A 223 -6.64 -3.22 -13.85
C ILE A 223 -6.36 -4.66 -13.45
N ALA A 224 -5.94 -4.91 -12.20
CA ALA A 224 -5.66 -6.26 -11.71
C ALA A 224 -6.91 -7.15 -11.71
N LEU A 225 -8.09 -6.57 -11.41
CA LEU A 225 -9.35 -7.31 -11.41
C LEU A 225 -9.93 -7.56 -12.81
N ASP A 226 -9.55 -6.75 -13.81
CA ASP A 226 -9.90 -6.99 -15.22
C ASP A 226 -9.20 -8.26 -15.71
N GLY A 227 -9.96 -9.24 -16.18
CA GLY A 227 -9.42 -10.52 -16.68
C GLY A 227 -9.16 -11.59 -15.61
N SER A 228 -9.39 -11.32 -14.32
CA SER A 228 -9.29 -12.33 -13.24
C SER A 228 -10.64 -13.00 -12.90
N GLY A 229 -11.47 -13.22 -13.93
CA GLY A 229 -12.88 -13.63 -13.80
C GLY A 229 -13.81 -12.45 -13.48
N GLY A 230 -15.13 -12.60 -13.54
CA GLY A 230 -16.05 -11.49 -13.22
C GLY A 230 -16.28 -10.46 -14.34
N PRO A 231 -16.80 -9.26 -14.03
CA PRO A 231 -17.25 -8.29 -15.03
C PRO A 231 -16.08 -7.63 -15.78
N ASP A 232 -16.36 -7.13 -16.97
CA ASP A 232 -15.44 -6.25 -17.71
C ASP A 232 -15.29 -4.92 -16.97
N LEU A 233 -14.05 -4.61 -16.54
CA LEU A 233 -13.76 -3.40 -15.78
C LEU A 233 -13.17 -2.28 -16.64
N LYS A 234 -13.01 -2.45 -17.96
CA LYS A 234 -12.48 -1.40 -18.84
C LYS A 234 -13.20 -0.06 -18.72
N PRO A 235 -14.54 0.02 -18.73
CA PRO A 235 -15.23 1.30 -18.54
C PRO A 235 -14.94 1.94 -17.18
N GLU A 236 -14.77 1.13 -16.14
CA GLU A 236 -14.45 1.60 -14.80
C GLU A 236 -13.01 2.12 -14.71
N ILE A 237 -12.06 1.44 -15.36
CA ILE A 237 -10.66 1.89 -15.46
C ILE A 237 -10.60 3.26 -16.12
N GLU A 238 -11.24 3.43 -17.28
CA GLU A 238 -11.31 4.73 -17.98
C GLU A 238 -11.94 5.82 -17.11
N ALA A 239 -13.05 5.52 -16.43
CA ALA A 239 -13.72 6.46 -15.55
C ALA A 239 -12.82 6.88 -14.37
N ARG A 240 -12.03 5.95 -13.81
CA ARG A 240 -11.09 6.25 -12.71
C ARG A 240 -9.91 7.08 -13.18
N VAL A 241 -9.31 6.75 -14.32
CA VAL A 241 -8.23 7.55 -14.92
C VAL A 241 -8.73 8.97 -15.18
N GLY A 242 -9.90 9.12 -15.81
CA GLY A 242 -10.51 10.44 -16.03
C GLY A 242 -10.76 11.21 -14.72
N ARG A 243 -11.18 10.55 -13.64
CA ARG A 243 -11.33 11.18 -12.31
C ARG A 243 -9.99 11.60 -11.70
N LEU A 244 -8.97 10.76 -11.78
CA LEU A 244 -7.62 11.10 -11.31
C LEU A 244 -7.11 12.36 -12.00
N PHE A 245 -7.22 12.42 -13.33
CA PHE A 245 -6.79 13.60 -14.10
C PHE A 245 -7.60 14.84 -13.74
N ARG A 246 -8.93 14.75 -13.78
CA ARG A 246 -9.84 15.85 -13.49
C ARG A 246 -9.56 16.54 -12.15
N TRP A 247 -9.28 15.76 -11.10
CA TRP A 247 -9.18 16.29 -9.74
C TRP A 247 -7.75 16.53 -9.28
N HIS A 248 -6.80 15.69 -9.71
CA HIS A 248 -5.44 15.69 -9.14
C HIS A 248 -4.34 16.12 -10.12
N ILE A 249 -4.56 16.07 -11.44
CA ILE A 249 -3.50 16.34 -12.43
C ILE A 249 -3.79 17.61 -13.26
N ASP A 250 -4.90 17.65 -14.00
CA ASP A 250 -5.23 18.76 -14.90
C ASP A 250 -5.31 20.14 -14.22
N PRO A 251 -5.88 20.28 -13.01
CA PRO A 251 -5.91 21.57 -12.31
C PRO A 251 -4.58 21.93 -11.63
N ALA A 252 -3.59 21.03 -11.59
CA ALA A 252 -2.30 21.30 -10.96
C ALA A 252 -1.41 22.17 -11.87
N PRO A 253 -0.47 22.95 -11.32
CA PRO A 253 0.58 23.56 -12.12
C PRO A 253 1.37 22.50 -12.90
N LEU A 254 1.85 22.86 -14.09
CA LEU A 254 2.56 21.93 -14.97
C LEU A 254 3.70 21.22 -14.25
N GLY A 255 3.71 19.89 -14.30
CA GLY A 255 4.72 19.04 -13.67
C GLY A 255 4.44 18.68 -12.20
N LEU A 256 3.33 19.16 -11.63
CA LEU A 256 2.90 18.86 -10.26
C LEU A 256 1.57 18.08 -10.25
N TRP A 257 1.09 17.78 -9.04
CA TRP A 257 -0.24 17.22 -8.77
C TRP A 257 -0.82 17.87 -7.53
N ILE A 258 -2.14 17.80 -7.39
CA ILE A 258 -2.87 18.19 -6.17
C ILE A 258 -3.09 16.92 -5.35
N ASP A 259 -2.46 16.77 -4.18
CA ASP A 259 -2.71 15.57 -3.36
C ASP A 259 -4.08 15.63 -2.67
N ARG A 260 -4.44 16.76 -2.06
CA ARG A 260 -5.56 16.84 -1.12
C ARG A 260 -6.74 17.61 -1.70
N ILE A 261 -7.90 16.95 -1.78
CA ILE A 261 -9.18 17.50 -2.22
C ILE A 261 -10.21 17.38 -1.09
N ASP A 262 -10.94 18.46 -0.80
CA ASP A 262 -11.99 18.45 0.21
C ASP A 262 -13.30 17.79 -0.26
N GLU A 263 -14.28 17.67 0.64
CA GLU A 263 -15.56 17.01 0.36
C GLU A 263 -16.35 17.63 -0.82
N ARG A 264 -16.03 18.88 -1.20
CA ARG A 264 -16.72 19.67 -2.24
C ARG A 264 -15.89 19.80 -3.52
N GLY A 265 -14.73 19.13 -3.60
CA GLY A 265 -13.85 19.19 -4.76
C GLY A 265 -12.88 20.38 -4.76
N ARG A 266 -12.70 21.09 -3.65
CA ARG A 266 -11.73 22.19 -3.56
C ARG A 266 -10.36 21.65 -3.17
N SER A 267 -9.31 22.18 -3.81
CA SER A 267 -7.93 21.87 -3.42
C SER A 267 -7.62 22.38 -2.01
N LEU A 268 -7.05 21.50 -1.19
CA LEU A 268 -6.44 21.82 0.10
C LEU A 268 -4.91 21.69 0.05
N ALA A 269 -4.33 21.37 -1.10
CA ALA A 269 -2.90 21.10 -1.22
C ALA A 269 -2.09 22.39 -1.07
N THR A 270 -1.18 22.40 -0.09
CA THR A 270 -0.16 23.44 0.12
C THR A 270 1.24 22.96 -0.25
N GLU A 271 1.38 21.68 -0.58
CA GLU A 271 2.63 21.00 -0.87
C GLU A 271 2.40 19.88 -1.89
N VAL A 272 3.50 19.35 -2.45
CA VAL A 272 3.51 18.26 -3.44
C VAL A 272 4.37 17.13 -2.89
N PRO A 273 3.80 16.23 -2.07
CA PRO A 273 4.58 15.26 -1.31
C PRO A 273 5.12 14.15 -2.22
N ALA A 274 6.45 14.01 -2.29
CA ALA A 274 7.12 13.04 -3.16
C ALA A 274 6.69 11.57 -2.94
N SER A 275 6.19 11.24 -1.74
CA SER A 275 5.64 9.92 -1.41
C SER A 275 4.43 9.52 -2.25
N ILE A 276 3.77 10.47 -2.92
CA ILE A 276 2.65 10.19 -3.83
C ILE A 276 3.12 9.76 -5.22
N PHE A 277 4.31 10.22 -5.63
CA PHE A 277 4.73 10.16 -7.02
C PHE A 277 4.79 8.72 -7.55
N TYR A 278 5.27 7.78 -6.72
CA TYR A 278 5.36 6.38 -7.13
C TYR A 278 3.99 5.75 -7.40
N HIS A 279 2.96 6.08 -6.60
CA HIS A 279 1.60 5.59 -6.83
C HIS A 279 1.07 6.06 -8.20
N LEU A 280 1.24 7.35 -8.52
CA LEU A 280 0.81 7.93 -9.80
C LEU A 280 1.54 7.29 -10.97
N VAL A 281 2.87 7.20 -10.89
CA VAL A 281 3.69 6.62 -11.96
C VAL A 281 3.32 5.14 -12.18
N TYR A 282 3.16 4.37 -11.10
CA TYR A 282 2.87 2.95 -11.22
C TYR A 282 1.47 2.69 -11.80
N ALA A 283 0.45 3.41 -11.33
CA ALA A 283 -0.91 3.30 -11.86
C ALA A 283 -0.98 3.68 -13.35
N LEU A 284 -0.35 4.79 -13.74
CA LEU A 284 -0.37 5.26 -15.13
C LEU A 284 0.49 4.40 -16.06
N THR A 285 1.61 3.86 -15.58
CA THR A 285 2.43 2.91 -16.36
C THR A 285 1.66 1.61 -16.60
N GLN A 286 0.99 1.05 -15.58
CA GLN A 286 0.15 -0.14 -15.76
C GLN A 286 -1.02 0.12 -16.72
N TYR A 287 -1.62 1.30 -16.67
CA TYR A 287 -2.66 1.70 -17.61
C TYR A 287 -2.13 1.75 -19.06
N LEU A 288 -0.94 2.33 -19.27
CA LEU A 288 -0.28 2.35 -20.58
C LEU A 288 0.06 0.95 -21.08
N ASP A 289 0.59 0.06 -20.23
CA ASP A 289 0.90 -1.31 -20.61
C ASP A 289 -0.36 -2.09 -21.04
N GLY A 290 -1.47 -1.92 -20.31
CA GLY A 290 -2.75 -2.57 -20.59
C GLY A 290 -3.48 -2.03 -21.83
N THR A 291 -3.12 -0.83 -22.31
CA THR A 291 -3.63 -0.23 -23.55
C THR A 291 -2.71 -0.51 -24.73
N ALA A 292 -1.39 -0.54 -24.54
CA ALA A 292 -0.39 -0.82 -25.57
C ALA A 292 -0.42 -2.26 -26.09
N GLN A 293 -0.74 -3.25 -25.25
CA GLN A 293 -0.90 -4.66 -25.68
C GLN A 293 -2.08 -4.91 -26.65
N LYS A 294 -2.86 -3.86 -26.97
CA LYS A 294 -4.05 -3.93 -27.82
C LYS A 294 -3.92 -3.13 -29.13
N GLY A 295 -2.80 -2.46 -29.38
CA GLY A 295 -2.48 -1.75 -30.63
C GLY A 295 -1.50 -2.54 -31.49
#